data_AF-A0A7S7QVI6-F1
#
_entry.id   AF-A0A7S7QVI6-F1
#
_cell.length_a   1.000
_cell.length_b   1.000
_cell.length_c   1.000
_cell.angle_alpha   90.00
_cell.angle_beta   90.00
_cell.angle_gamma   90.00
#
_symmetry.space_group_name_H-M   'P 1'
#
loop_
_entity.id
_entity.type
_entity.pdbx_description
1 polymer ?
#
loop_
_entity_poly.entity_id
_entity_poly.type
_entity_poly.pdbx_seq_one_letter_code
_entity_poly.pdbx_strand_id
1 'polypeptide(L)'
;MNVQTQIRAAEPVTSEHFDVLIAGAGISGVGAAYHLTTQCPGTSFVVLETQKTFGGTWSTHRYPGIRSDSDLHTFGYRFKPWTSAPIASAAEILKYMGEVIEENDLAGHIRYRHTITAAEWSNETNLWTIDATRIDTGEHLRFTANFFWMCQGYYRHDAGYTPEWTDMAKFKGTIVHPQTWPDDLDYKGKRVIVIGSGATAATLIPAMANDAGHVTMLQRSPTYFRTGRNAIEIAEELRRLQVDEAWIHEIVRRKILFEQDAFTKRTFAEPEGAKKDLLAAVEAVLGKDFDIATHFTPSYRPWRQRIAFVPDADLFHAIKGGKASVVTDEIERFTETGILLKSGKELEADIIITATGFHLSANGGIEFAIDGKPLDFKDTVTYRGMMFTGVPNLVWVFGYFRASWTLRVDLVADFVCRMLKHMKVTGASKVTPALRPEDHNMPLLPWIDPENFNPGYMMRGMHLLPKRGDKPEWQHNQDYWAEKDEFPAIDLKDKAFVYG
;
A
#
# COMPACT_ATOMS: atom_id res chain seq x y z
N MET A 1 10.30 -36.28 46.57
CA MET A 1 9.59 -35.00 46.68
C MET A 1 9.08 -34.64 45.30
N ASN A 2 7.77 -34.77 45.08
CA ASN A 2 7.11 -34.40 43.83
C ASN A 2 7.04 -32.88 43.75
N VAL A 3 7.54 -32.29 42.66
CA VAL A 3 7.21 -30.92 42.29
C VAL A 3 6.33 -31.00 41.06
N GLN A 4 5.02 -31.01 41.30
CA GLN A 4 4.01 -30.75 40.28
C GLN A 4 4.19 -29.33 39.78
N THR A 5 4.57 -29.19 38.51
CA THR A 5 4.45 -27.93 37.78
C THR A 5 2.96 -27.64 37.63
N GLN A 6 2.43 -26.79 38.51
CA GLN A 6 1.10 -26.20 38.32
C GLN A 6 1.15 -25.37 37.03
N ILE A 7 0.55 -25.89 35.97
CA ILE A 7 0.10 -25.08 34.85
C ILE A 7 -0.93 -24.12 35.45
N ARG A 8 -0.53 -22.86 35.64
CA ARG A 8 -1.49 -21.78 35.92
C ARG A 8 -2.46 -21.77 34.75
N ALA A 9 -3.71 -22.17 35.00
CA ALA A 9 -4.80 -21.86 34.09
C ALA A 9 -4.77 -20.34 33.85
N ALA A 10 -4.65 -19.91 32.60
CA ALA A 10 -4.78 -18.50 32.25
C ALA A 10 -6.12 -18.01 32.82
N GLU A 11 -6.12 -16.85 33.48
CA GLU A 11 -7.36 -16.22 33.92
C GLU A 11 -8.32 -16.10 32.73
N PRO A 12 -9.64 -16.29 32.94
CA PRO A 12 -10.60 -16.18 31.85
C PRO A 12 -10.55 -14.76 31.29
N VAL A 13 -9.94 -14.62 30.10
CA VAL A 13 -9.95 -13.35 29.37
C VAL A 13 -11.38 -13.15 28.90
N THR A 14 -12.09 -12.21 29.52
CA THR A 14 -13.42 -11.78 29.06
C THR A 14 -13.29 -11.25 27.64
N SER A 15 -13.96 -11.90 26.70
CA SER A 15 -13.95 -11.51 25.30
C SER A 15 -15.03 -10.48 25.01
N GLU A 16 -14.65 -9.37 24.36
CA GLU A 16 -15.62 -8.42 23.81
C GLU A 16 -16.08 -8.84 22.41
N HIS A 17 -17.36 -8.71 22.10
CA HIS A 17 -17.95 -9.18 20.84
C HIS A 17 -18.39 -8.03 19.93
N PHE A 18 -18.16 -8.18 18.62
CA PHE A 18 -18.59 -7.25 17.58
C PHE A 18 -19.17 -7.97 16.37
N ASP A 19 -20.06 -7.33 15.61
CA ASP A 19 -20.48 -7.88 14.32
C ASP A 19 -19.32 -7.87 13.31
N VAL A 20 -18.54 -6.78 13.29
CA VAL A 20 -17.38 -6.65 12.40
C VAL A 20 -16.17 -6.14 13.17
N LEU A 21 -15.03 -6.82 13.03
CA LEU A 21 -13.74 -6.30 13.47
C LEU A 21 -12.91 -5.88 12.25
N ILE A 22 -12.37 -4.66 12.28
CA ILE A 22 -11.50 -4.12 11.23
C ILE A 22 -10.06 -4.11 11.74
N ALA A 23 -9.12 -4.69 11.00
CA ALA A 23 -7.69 -4.60 11.30
C ALA A 23 -7.06 -3.39 10.61
N GLY A 24 -6.61 -2.40 11.37
CA GLY A 24 -5.86 -1.22 10.91
C GLY A 24 -6.71 0.03 10.70
N ALA A 25 -6.23 1.18 11.19
CA ALA A 25 -6.80 2.51 11.02
C ALA A 25 -6.01 3.35 9.98
N GLY A 26 -5.51 2.68 8.94
CA GLY A 26 -5.05 3.33 7.72
C GLY A 26 -6.21 3.80 6.84
N ILE A 27 -5.90 4.29 5.64
CA ILE A 27 -6.91 4.84 4.72
C ILE A 27 -8.03 3.82 4.41
N SER A 28 -7.68 2.54 4.28
CA SER A 28 -8.65 1.45 4.09
C SER A 28 -9.61 1.29 5.27
N GLY A 29 -9.09 1.25 6.49
CA GLY A 29 -9.89 0.97 7.69
C GLY A 29 -10.82 2.11 8.06
N VAL A 30 -10.35 3.36 7.91
CA VAL A 30 -11.20 4.55 8.08
C VAL A 30 -12.31 4.58 7.02
N GLY A 31 -11.99 4.24 5.76
CA GLY A 31 -12.99 4.09 4.70
C GLY A 31 -14.02 2.99 5.03
N ALA A 32 -13.55 1.80 5.45
CA ALA A 32 -14.42 0.69 5.85
C ALA A 32 -15.37 1.08 7.00
N ALA A 33 -14.85 1.77 8.04
CA ALA A 33 -15.65 2.25 9.17
C ALA A 33 -16.73 3.26 8.74
N TYR A 34 -16.41 4.20 7.84
CA TYR A 34 -17.39 5.11 7.26
C TYR A 34 -18.50 4.34 6.52
N HIS A 35 -18.13 3.38 5.67
CA HIS A 35 -19.08 2.58 4.91
C HIS A 35 -19.97 1.71 5.80
N LEU A 36 -19.45 1.13 6.88
CA LEU A 36 -20.28 0.39 7.86
C LEU A 36 -21.28 1.32 8.54
N THR A 37 -20.83 2.48 9.02
CA THR A 37 -21.67 3.46 9.72
C THR A 37 -22.82 3.95 8.82
N THR A 38 -22.51 4.25 7.56
CA THR A 38 -23.47 4.85 6.63
C THR A 38 -24.37 3.82 5.93
N GLN A 39 -23.82 2.65 5.57
CA GLN A 39 -24.56 1.66 4.78
C GLN A 39 -25.15 0.53 5.62
N CYS A 40 -24.56 0.21 6.77
CA CYS A 40 -25.04 -0.84 7.68
C CYS A 40 -25.34 -0.27 9.07
N PRO A 41 -26.27 0.70 9.20
CA PRO A 41 -26.58 1.29 10.49
C PRO A 41 -27.07 0.24 11.49
N GLY A 42 -26.54 0.30 12.71
CA GLY A 42 -26.82 -0.66 13.79
C GLY A 42 -25.92 -1.91 13.81
N THR A 43 -25.00 -2.07 12.85
CA THR A 43 -23.93 -3.07 12.94
C THR A 43 -22.85 -2.58 13.91
N SER A 44 -22.58 -3.36 14.95
CA SER A 44 -21.51 -3.07 15.91
C SER A 44 -20.13 -3.38 15.30
N PHE A 45 -19.18 -2.45 15.44
CA PHE A 45 -17.82 -2.68 14.93
C PHE A 45 -16.76 -1.97 15.75
N VAL A 46 -15.53 -2.50 15.64
CA VAL A 46 -14.31 -1.93 16.20
C VAL A 46 -13.18 -1.98 15.18
N VAL A 47 -12.33 -0.95 15.17
CA VAL A 47 -11.08 -0.90 14.42
C VAL A 47 -9.92 -1.05 15.40
N LEU A 48 -9.07 -2.06 15.23
CA LEU A 48 -7.85 -2.22 16.03
C LEU A 48 -6.63 -1.71 15.25
N GLU A 49 -5.86 -0.79 15.82
CA GLU A 49 -4.67 -0.20 15.20
C GLU A 49 -3.46 -0.34 16.12
N THR A 50 -2.35 -0.85 15.59
CA THR A 50 -1.08 -1.01 16.32
C THR A 50 -0.46 0.33 16.68
N GLN A 51 -0.53 1.32 15.79
CA GLN A 51 0.06 2.63 16.01
C GLN A 51 -0.70 3.43 17.07
N LYS A 52 -0.04 4.46 17.60
CA LYS A 52 -0.62 5.42 18.56
C LYS A 52 -1.62 6.41 17.95
N THR A 53 -1.80 6.36 16.63
CA THR A 53 -2.62 7.28 15.82
C THR A 53 -3.09 6.58 14.55
N PHE A 54 -4.08 7.15 13.87
CA PHE A 54 -4.52 6.72 12.54
C PHE A 54 -3.50 7.14 11.45
N GLY A 55 -3.73 6.66 10.23
CA GLY A 55 -2.99 7.09 9.04
C GLY A 55 -2.13 6.02 8.39
N GLY A 56 -1.82 4.93 9.10
CA GLY A 56 -1.05 3.80 8.56
C GLY A 56 0.30 4.26 8.01
N THR A 57 0.51 4.06 6.70
CA THR A 57 1.71 4.46 5.94
C THR A 57 2.10 5.92 6.14
N TRP A 58 1.13 6.83 6.24
CA TRP A 58 1.35 8.28 6.34
C TRP A 58 1.86 8.73 7.71
N SER A 59 1.62 7.93 8.76
CA SER A 59 2.19 8.11 10.10
C SER A 59 3.52 7.36 10.27
N THR A 60 3.69 6.23 9.56
CA THR A 60 4.89 5.38 9.68
C THR A 60 6.15 6.08 9.18
N HIS A 61 6.08 6.67 7.98
CA HIS A 61 7.25 7.29 7.36
C HIS A 61 7.43 8.70 7.88
N ARG A 62 8.67 9.09 8.23
CA ARG A 62 9.00 10.43 8.77
C ARG A 62 10.17 11.16 8.08
N TYR A 63 10.70 10.60 7.00
CA TYR A 63 11.75 11.23 6.20
C TYR A 63 11.24 12.52 5.50
N PRO A 64 12.12 13.48 5.13
CA PRO A 64 11.68 14.72 4.50
C PRO A 64 11.10 14.48 3.10
N GLY A 65 10.05 15.23 2.75
CA GLY A 65 9.45 15.20 1.41
C GLY A 65 8.36 14.15 1.18
N ILE A 66 7.89 13.44 2.21
CA ILE A 66 6.83 12.43 2.05
C ILE A 66 5.57 13.06 1.45
N ARG A 67 5.17 12.50 0.32
CA ARG A 67 3.99 12.87 -0.46
C ARG A 67 3.44 11.66 -1.21
N SER A 68 2.19 11.76 -1.64
CA SER A 68 1.59 10.77 -2.53
C SER A 68 2.22 10.79 -3.91
N ASP A 69 2.26 9.64 -4.60
CA ASP A 69 2.53 9.54 -6.03
C ASP A 69 1.23 9.45 -6.87
N SER A 70 0.09 9.28 -6.20
CA SER A 70 -1.26 9.38 -6.74
C SER A 70 -1.87 10.74 -6.45
N ASP A 71 -2.69 11.24 -7.37
CA ASP A 71 -3.47 12.46 -7.15
C ASP A 71 -4.58 12.20 -6.10
N LEU A 72 -4.88 13.20 -5.28
CA LEU A 72 -5.89 13.11 -4.22
C LEU A 72 -7.33 13.26 -4.74
N HIS A 73 -7.54 13.61 -6.01
CA HIS A 73 -8.87 13.52 -6.61
C HIS A 73 -9.29 12.06 -6.83
N THR A 74 -8.34 11.15 -7.07
CA THR A 74 -8.58 9.71 -7.15
C THR A 74 -8.20 8.95 -5.88
N PHE A 75 -7.20 9.41 -5.12
CA PHE A 75 -6.76 8.81 -3.86
C PHE A 75 -7.61 9.24 -2.65
N GLY A 76 -8.25 10.40 -2.69
CA GLY A 76 -9.25 10.77 -1.69
C GLY A 76 -10.48 9.85 -1.72
N TYR A 77 -11.19 9.79 -0.60
CA TYR A 77 -12.45 9.07 -0.47
C TYR A 77 -13.50 9.66 -1.40
N ARG A 78 -14.29 8.80 -2.06
CA ARG A 78 -15.40 9.24 -2.94
C ARG A 78 -16.42 10.13 -2.20
N PHE A 79 -16.57 9.96 -0.89
CA PHE A 79 -17.54 10.68 -0.06
C PHE A 79 -17.00 11.96 0.57
N LYS A 80 -15.70 12.28 0.45
CA LYS A 80 -15.12 13.52 0.96
C LYS A 80 -14.26 14.20 -0.12
N PRO A 81 -14.78 15.25 -0.79
CA PRO A 81 -14.05 15.95 -1.84
C PRO A 81 -12.67 16.44 -1.39
N TRP A 82 -11.68 16.24 -2.25
CA TRP A 82 -10.37 16.87 -2.13
C TRP A 82 -10.35 18.22 -2.85
N THR A 83 -9.85 19.26 -2.18
CA THR A 83 -9.91 20.65 -2.66
C THR A 83 -8.53 21.33 -2.80
N SER A 84 -7.44 20.68 -2.36
CA SER A 84 -6.08 21.24 -2.44
C SER A 84 -5.36 20.80 -3.74
N ALA A 85 -4.05 21.04 -3.80
CA ALA A 85 -3.17 20.55 -4.87
C ALA A 85 -3.29 19.01 -5.00
N PRO A 86 -3.17 18.46 -6.22
CA PRO A 86 -3.42 17.03 -6.47
C PRO A 86 -2.43 16.13 -5.76
N ILE A 87 -1.15 16.47 -5.71
CA ILE A 87 -0.14 15.72 -4.96
C ILE A 87 0.01 16.33 -3.58
N ALA A 88 -0.45 15.59 -2.57
CA ALA A 88 -0.48 16.01 -1.19
C ALA A 88 0.69 15.44 -0.39
N SER A 89 1.16 16.23 0.58
CA SER A 89 2.09 15.78 1.61
C SER A 89 1.44 14.79 2.59
N ALA A 90 2.25 14.05 3.33
CA ALA A 90 1.74 13.19 4.42
C ALA A 90 0.89 13.99 5.44
N ALA A 91 1.31 15.22 5.77
CA ALA A 91 0.60 16.06 6.73
C ALA A 91 -0.80 16.44 6.24
N GLU A 92 -0.95 16.80 4.96
CA GLU A 92 -2.26 17.12 4.38
C GLU A 92 -3.16 15.87 4.31
N ILE A 93 -2.59 14.70 4.00
CA ILE A 93 -3.35 13.44 3.98
C ILE A 93 -3.81 13.04 5.39
N LEU A 94 -2.93 13.18 6.39
CA LEU A 94 -3.29 12.94 7.79
C LEU A 94 -4.37 13.91 8.26
N LYS A 95 -4.26 15.20 7.91
CA LYS A 95 -5.31 16.18 8.19
C LYS A 95 -6.65 15.76 7.59
N TYR A 96 -6.67 15.43 6.29
CA TYR A 96 -7.85 14.98 5.57
C TYR A 96 -8.49 13.72 6.19
N MET A 97 -7.69 12.74 6.58
CA MET A 97 -8.19 11.54 7.27
C MET A 97 -8.74 11.87 8.66
N GLY A 98 -8.10 12.79 9.40
CA GLY A 98 -8.59 13.25 10.70
C GLY A 98 -9.96 13.92 10.59
N GLU A 99 -10.14 14.78 9.58
CA GLU A 99 -11.43 15.40 9.28
C GLU A 99 -12.51 14.34 8.98
N VAL A 100 -12.21 13.27 8.23
CA VAL A 100 -13.16 12.16 8.01
C VAL A 100 -13.57 11.50 9.32
N ILE A 101 -12.61 11.25 10.20
CA ILE A 101 -12.87 10.60 11.49
C ILE A 101 -13.78 11.49 12.36
N GLU A 102 -13.49 12.79 12.41
CA GLU A 102 -14.24 13.76 13.21
C GLU A 102 -15.65 14.01 12.64
N GLU A 103 -15.77 14.31 11.35
CA GLU A 103 -17.04 14.62 10.68
C GLU A 103 -18.04 13.46 10.73
N ASN A 104 -17.57 12.23 10.92
CA ASN A 104 -18.38 11.01 10.90
C ASN A 104 -18.39 10.26 12.25
N ASP A 105 -17.92 10.89 13.33
CA ASP A 105 -17.89 10.34 14.70
C ASP A 105 -17.26 8.94 14.80
N LEU A 106 -16.18 8.70 14.05
CA LEU A 106 -15.52 7.39 14.00
C LEU A 106 -14.53 7.18 15.16
N ALA A 107 -14.19 8.23 15.91
CA ALA A 107 -13.16 8.17 16.94
C ALA A 107 -13.44 7.12 18.02
N GLY A 108 -14.71 6.96 18.44
CA GLY A 108 -15.13 5.98 19.44
C GLY A 108 -14.99 4.52 18.99
N HIS A 109 -14.87 4.27 17.68
CA HIS A 109 -14.74 2.94 17.12
C HIS A 109 -13.29 2.48 16.94
N ILE A 110 -12.31 3.38 17.09
CA ILE A 110 -10.90 3.09 16.81
C ILE A 110 -10.12 2.91 18.12
N ARG A 111 -9.48 1.75 18.26
CA ARG A 111 -8.60 1.42 19.39
C ARG A 111 -7.15 1.38 18.93
N TYR A 112 -6.43 2.44 19.28
CA TYR A 112 -5.00 2.57 19.03
C TYR A 112 -4.17 1.72 19.98
N ARG A 113 -2.91 1.45 19.61
CA ARG A 113 -1.96 0.63 20.39
C ARG A 113 -2.39 -0.83 20.58
N HIS A 114 -3.31 -1.33 19.76
CA HIS A 114 -3.75 -2.73 19.79
C HIS A 114 -3.14 -3.48 18.62
N THR A 115 -2.17 -4.34 18.90
CA THR A 115 -1.57 -5.23 17.90
C THR A 115 -2.29 -6.56 17.91
N ILE A 116 -2.96 -6.90 16.83
CA ILE A 116 -3.53 -8.25 16.63
C ILE A 116 -2.37 -9.23 16.47
N THR A 117 -2.35 -10.28 17.27
CA THR A 117 -1.30 -11.32 17.27
C THR A 117 -1.79 -12.61 16.62
N ALA A 118 -3.05 -12.97 16.85
CA ALA A 118 -3.64 -14.17 16.25
C ALA A 118 -5.13 -13.97 15.93
N ALA A 119 -5.62 -14.70 14.93
CA ALA A 119 -7.02 -14.78 14.56
C ALA A 119 -7.41 -16.22 14.22
N GLU A 120 -8.38 -16.77 14.94
CA GLU A 120 -8.84 -18.15 14.77
C GLU A 120 -10.33 -18.20 14.46
N TRP A 121 -10.71 -18.88 13.37
CA TRP A 121 -12.10 -19.18 13.07
C TRP A 121 -12.53 -20.49 13.72
N SER A 122 -13.73 -20.52 14.31
CA SER A 122 -14.41 -21.73 14.77
C SER A 122 -15.66 -22.01 13.95
N ASN A 123 -15.73 -23.20 13.32
CA ASN A 123 -16.94 -23.69 12.68
C ASN A 123 -18.04 -24.12 13.67
N GLU A 124 -17.69 -24.35 14.95
CA GLU A 124 -18.68 -24.66 15.98
C GLU A 124 -19.51 -23.43 16.34
N THR A 125 -18.85 -22.28 16.50
CA THR A 125 -19.51 -21.03 16.91
C THR A 125 -19.80 -20.09 15.74
N ASN A 126 -19.22 -20.33 14.56
CA ASN A 126 -19.19 -19.40 13.42
C ASN A 126 -18.65 -18.01 13.79
N LEU A 127 -17.56 -17.98 14.55
CA LEU A 127 -16.92 -16.73 15.00
C LEU A 127 -15.43 -16.75 14.73
N TRP A 128 -14.89 -15.57 14.44
CA TRP A 128 -13.48 -15.28 14.62
C TRP A 128 -13.22 -14.97 16.09
N THR A 129 -12.19 -15.57 16.68
CA THR A 129 -11.57 -15.15 17.94
C THR A 129 -10.26 -14.45 17.60
N ILE A 130 -10.11 -13.20 18.03
CA ILE A 130 -8.98 -12.35 17.72
C ILE A 130 -8.24 -12.03 19.03
N ASP A 131 -6.99 -12.46 19.11
CA ASP A 131 -6.09 -12.12 20.21
C ASP A 131 -5.28 -10.88 19.85
N ALA A 132 -5.19 -9.95 20.78
CA ALA A 132 -4.43 -8.73 20.62
C ALA A 132 -3.60 -8.42 21.88
N THR A 133 -2.51 -7.70 21.69
CA THR A 133 -1.70 -7.14 22.77
C THR A 133 -1.78 -5.62 22.71
N ARG A 134 -2.09 -5.00 23.85
CA ARG A 134 -2.02 -3.56 24.01
C ARG A 134 -0.57 -3.16 24.30
N ILE A 135 0.09 -2.50 23.35
CA ILE A 135 1.55 -2.34 23.36
C ILE A 135 2.09 -1.38 24.44
N ASP A 136 1.27 -0.46 24.96
CA ASP A 136 1.67 0.45 26.05
C ASP A 136 1.57 -0.17 27.44
N THR A 137 0.76 -1.20 27.62
CA THR A 137 0.54 -1.87 28.92
C THR A 137 1.04 -3.31 28.95
N GLY A 138 1.24 -3.94 27.78
CA GLY A 138 1.49 -5.38 27.66
C GLY A 138 0.26 -6.25 27.93
N GLU A 139 -0.93 -5.64 28.05
CA GLU A 139 -2.17 -6.35 28.35
C GLU A 139 -2.60 -7.23 27.17
N HIS A 140 -2.89 -8.49 27.47
CA HIS A 140 -3.46 -9.43 26.52
C HIS A 140 -4.99 -9.30 26.52
N LEU A 141 -5.55 -9.06 25.34
CA LEU A 141 -6.95 -8.80 25.12
C LEU A 141 -7.49 -9.82 24.11
N ARG A 142 -8.76 -10.19 24.27
CA ARG A 142 -9.46 -11.10 23.36
C ARG A 142 -10.75 -10.46 22.86
N PHE A 143 -10.96 -10.60 21.56
CA PHE A 143 -12.16 -10.15 20.87
C PHE A 143 -12.81 -11.33 20.14
N THR A 144 -14.11 -11.24 19.91
CA THR A 144 -14.79 -12.13 18.96
C THR A 144 -15.54 -11.31 17.92
N ALA A 145 -15.62 -11.82 16.70
CA ALA A 145 -16.32 -11.15 15.62
C ALA A 145 -17.06 -12.11 14.69
N ASN A 146 -18.23 -11.71 14.21
CA ASN A 146 -18.95 -12.44 13.17
C ASN A 146 -18.20 -12.34 11.83
N PHE A 147 -17.60 -11.18 11.55
CA PHE A 147 -16.88 -10.91 10.31
C PHE A 147 -15.54 -10.20 10.58
N PHE A 148 -14.48 -10.61 9.89
CA PHE A 148 -13.15 -10.02 10.02
C PHE A 148 -12.74 -9.30 8.73
N TRP A 149 -12.50 -7.99 8.84
CA TRP A 149 -12.17 -7.13 7.71
C TRP A 149 -10.72 -6.63 7.80
N MET A 150 -9.87 -7.21 6.96
CA MET A 150 -8.44 -6.98 6.91
C MET A 150 -8.10 -5.71 6.11
N CYS A 151 -7.79 -4.61 6.82
CA CYS A 151 -7.46 -3.28 6.30
C CYS A 151 -6.03 -2.82 6.66
N GLN A 152 -5.16 -3.75 7.05
CA GLN A 152 -3.83 -3.54 7.62
C GLN A 152 -2.77 -3.02 6.64
N GLY A 153 -3.08 -2.99 5.34
CA GLY A 153 -2.10 -2.73 4.29
C GLY A 153 -1.17 -3.92 4.07
N TYR A 154 -0.01 -3.66 3.47
CA TYR A 154 0.94 -4.71 3.07
C TYR A 154 2.38 -4.45 3.53
N TYR A 155 2.59 -3.46 4.39
CA TYR A 155 3.91 -3.12 4.92
C TYR A 155 4.18 -3.89 6.19
N ARG A 156 5.39 -4.45 6.30
CA ARG A 156 5.98 -4.73 7.59
C ARG A 156 6.42 -3.41 8.22
N HIS A 157 5.73 -2.94 9.26
CA HIS A 157 5.94 -1.60 9.83
C HIS A 157 7.18 -1.47 10.74
N ASP A 158 7.62 -2.56 11.34
CA ASP A 158 8.80 -2.61 12.24
C ASP A 158 10.14 -2.71 11.49
N ALA A 159 10.15 -3.17 10.25
CA ALA A 159 11.38 -3.36 9.48
C ALA A 159 11.22 -3.08 7.98
N GLY A 160 12.06 -2.17 7.48
CA GLY A 160 12.28 -1.95 6.05
C GLY A 160 13.21 -2.98 5.43
N TYR A 161 13.30 -3.03 4.10
CA TYR A 161 14.18 -3.97 3.42
C TYR A 161 15.51 -3.30 3.09
N THR A 162 16.58 -3.74 3.76
CA THR A 162 17.95 -3.38 3.44
C THR A 162 18.70 -4.64 2.99
N PRO A 163 19.21 -4.72 1.75
CA PRO A 163 20.11 -5.79 1.35
C PRO A 163 21.36 -5.84 2.23
N GLU A 164 21.91 -7.05 2.40
CA GLU A 164 23.26 -7.20 2.94
C GLU A 164 24.28 -6.94 1.82
N TRP A 165 25.21 -6.04 2.08
CA TRP A 165 26.33 -5.76 1.17
C TRP A 165 27.67 -6.09 1.83
N THR A 166 28.62 -6.54 1.03
CA THR A 166 29.99 -6.79 1.47
C THR A 166 30.56 -5.54 2.16
N ASP A 167 31.19 -5.74 3.32
CA ASP A 167 31.86 -4.70 4.11
C ASP A 167 30.98 -3.54 4.58
N MET A 168 29.65 -3.67 4.57
CA MET A 168 28.72 -2.61 4.99
C MET A 168 29.03 -2.05 6.40
N ALA A 169 29.43 -2.92 7.34
CA ALA A 169 29.81 -2.54 8.69
C ALA A 169 31.12 -1.74 8.80
N LYS A 170 31.94 -1.66 7.72
CA LYS A 170 33.19 -0.88 7.71
C LYS A 170 32.96 0.60 7.46
N PHE A 171 31.81 0.99 6.92
CA PHE A 171 31.50 2.40 6.64
C PHE A 171 31.46 3.21 7.94
N LYS A 172 32.24 4.29 7.99
CA LYS A 172 32.41 5.11 9.20
C LYS A 172 31.35 6.22 9.33
N GLY A 173 30.58 6.47 8.28
CA GLY A 173 29.48 7.43 8.29
C GLY A 173 28.17 6.81 8.80
N THR A 174 27.06 7.52 8.60
CA THR A 174 25.74 7.08 9.08
C THR A 174 24.98 6.33 7.99
N ILE A 175 24.41 5.17 8.32
CA ILE A 175 23.48 4.45 7.44
C ILE A 175 22.05 4.61 7.98
N VAL A 176 21.12 5.04 7.13
CA VAL A 176 19.73 5.29 7.50
C VAL A 176 18.77 4.61 6.54
N HIS A 177 17.80 3.87 7.06
CA HIS A 177 16.66 3.40 6.27
C HIS A 177 15.48 4.38 6.40
N PRO A 178 14.82 4.80 5.30
CA PRO A 178 13.73 5.79 5.34
C PRO A 178 12.55 5.45 6.25
N GLN A 179 12.25 4.16 6.45
CA GLN A 179 11.17 3.71 7.35
C GLN A 179 11.46 3.95 8.84
N THR A 180 12.73 4.00 9.23
CA THR A 180 13.19 4.23 10.61
C THR A 180 14.03 5.50 10.66
N TRP A 181 13.52 6.58 10.06
CA TRP A 181 14.22 7.85 9.96
C TRP A 181 14.49 8.46 11.34
N PRO A 182 15.74 8.78 11.70
CA PRO A 182 16.07 9.45 12.95
C PRO A 182 15.55 10.89 12.96
N ASP A 183 14.95 11.31 14.07
CA ASP A 183 14.36 12.66 14.19
C ASP A 183 15.45 13.76 14.26
N ASP A 184 16.69 13.40 14.62
CA ASP A 184 17.84 14.29 14.81
C ASP A 184 18.91 14.18 13.70
N LEU A 185 18.58 13.54 12.58
CA LEU A 185 19.53 13.38 11.47
C LEU A 185 19.85 14.73 10.80
N ASP A 186 21.02 15.30 11.10
CA ASP A 186 21.55 16.46 10.40
C ASP A 186 22.32 16.04 9.13
N TYR A 187 21.78 16.40 7.97
CA TYR A 187 22.41 16.18 6.66
C TYR A 187 22.94 17.46 6.01
N LYS A 188 22.91 18.60 6.71
CA LYS A 188 23.29 19.90 6.14
C LYS A 188 24.77 19.91 5.72
N GLY A 189 25.03 20.30 4.48
CA GLY A 189 26.38 20.35 3.92
C GLY A 189 27.06 18.99 3.74
N LYS A 190 26.39 17.87 4.04
CA LYS A 190 26.96 16.52 3.94
C LYS A 190 26.79 15.92 2.54
N ARG A 191 27.65 14.97 2.20
CA ARG A 191 27.53 14.13 1.01
C ARG A 191 26.64 12.95 1.33
N VAL A 192 25.53 12.83 0.60
CA VAL A 192 24.52 11.81 0.84
C VAL A 192 24.41 10.90 -0.37
N ILE A 193 24.52 9.59 -0.18
CA ILE A 193 24.16 8.61 -1.20
C ILE A 193 22.78 8.06 -0.86
N VAL A 194 21.85 8.09 -1.81
CA VAL A 194 20.54 7.44 -1.71
C VAL A 194 20.54 6.21 -2.61
N ILE A 195 20.50 5.02 -2.02
CA ILE A 195 20.47 3.75 -2.74
C ILE A 195 19.02 3.40 -3.09
N GLY A 196 18.71 3.41 -4.39
CA GLY A 196 17.40 3.15 -4.95
C GLY A 196 16.87 4.32 -5.79
N SER A 197 15.95 4.03 -6.71
CA SER A 197 15.30 5.01 -7.58
C SER A 197 13.77 4.90 -7.59
N GLY A 198 13.21 4.24 -6.57
CA GLY A 198 11.76 4.12 -6.39
C GLY A 198 11.12 5.41 -5.88
N ALA A 199 9.83 5.33 -5.54
CA ALA A 199 9.05 6.48 -5.06
C ALA A 199 9.70 7.20 -3.87
N THR A 200 10.26 6.45 -2.90
CA THR A 200 10.97 7.04 -1.74
C THR A 200 12.14 7.92 -2.16
N ALA A 201 12.97 7.50 -3.11
CA ALA A 201 14.09 8.31 -3.58
C ALA A 201 13.60 9.56 -4.33
N ALA A 202 12.54 9.42 -5.14
CA ALA A 202 11.95 10.49 -5.94
C ALA A 202 11.39 11.65 -5.11
N THR A 203 11.02 11.41 -3.86
CA THR A 203 10.50 12.42 -2.94
C THR A 203 11.56 12.93 -1.98
N LEU A 204 12.42 12.03 -1.49
CA LEU A 204 13.47 12.34 -0.52
C LEU A 204 14.57 13.23 -1.11
N ILE A 205 15.09 12.87 -2.29
CA ILE A 205 16.21 13.59 -2.91
C ILE A 205 15.89 15.08 -3.12
N PRO A 206 14.79 15.48 -3.78
CA PRO A 206 14.50 16.90 -3.99
C PRO A 206 14.26 17.65 -2.67
N ALA A 207 13.69 16.99 -1.65
CA ALA A 207 13.49 17.60 -0.33
C ALA A 207 14.80 17.84 0.42
N MET A 208 15.83 17.02 0.19
CA MET A 208 17.15 17.15 0.83
C MET A 208 18.13 18.03 0.04
N ALA A 209 17.98 18.10 -1.29
CA ALA A 209 19.01 18.62 -2.19
C ALA A 209 19.41 20.09 -1.94
N ASN A 210 18.55 20.89 -1.30
CA ASN A 210 18.87 22.29 -0.99
C ASN A 210 19.74 22.46 0.26
N ASP A 211 19.68 21.52 1.21
CA ASP A 211 20.42 21.62 2.48
C ASP A 211 21.65 20.71 2.50
N ALA A 212 21.61 19.56 1.81
CA ALA A 212 22.76 18.68 1.65
C ALA A 212 23.89 19.36 0.86
N GLY A 213 25.13 18.94 1.10
CA GLY A 213 26.28 19.39 0.31
C GLY A 213 26.24 18.84 -1.11
N HIS A 214 25.85 17.57 -1.25
CA HIS A 214 25.52 16.93 -2.53
C HIS A 214 24.71 15.65 -2.28
N VAL A 215 23.74 15.35 -3.15
CA VAL A 215 22.98 14.08 -3.09
C VAL A 215 23.25 13.23 -4.34
N THR A 216 23.71 11.99 -4.16
CA THR A 216 23.88 11.04 -5.27
C THR A 216 22.83 9.94 -5.19
N MET A 217 21.94 9.88 -6.18
CA MET A 217 21.05 8.74 -6.38
C MET A 217 21.84 7.59 -7.00
N LEU A 218 22.07 6.52 -6.24
CA LEU A 218 22.67 5.29 -6.74
C LEU A 218 21.58 4.28 -7.04
N GLN A 219 21.47 3.87 -8.30
CA GLN A 219 20.47 2.90 -8.74
C GLN A 219 21.11 1.75 -9.51
N ARG A 220 20.57 0.54 -9.33
CA ARG A 220 20.92 -0.62 -10.15
C ARG A 220 20.18 -0.64 -11.47
N SER A 221 18.88 -0.38 -11.43
CA SER A 221 17.99 -0.42 -12.58
C SER A 221 17.21 0.89 -12.63
N PRO A 222 17.16 1.60 -13.77
CA PRO A 222 16.37 2.81 -13.89
C PRO A 222 14.88 2.57 -13.64
N THR A 223 14.20 3.62 -13.18
CA THR A 223 12.74 3.67 -12.98
C THR A 223 12.12 4.67 -13.97
N TYR A 224 10.89 4.40 -14.41
CA TYR A 224 10.13 5.38 -15.19
C TYR A 224 9.55 6.48 -14.30
N PHE A 225 9.72 7.71 -14.74
CA PHE A 225 9.15 8.89 -14.09
C PHE A 225 8.17 9.61 -15.00
N ARG A 226 7.16 10.22 -14.39
CA ARG A 226 6.29 11.22 -15.03
C ARG A 226 6.44 12.53 -14.28
N THR A 227 6.43 13.65 -14.98
CA THR A 227 6.48 14.98 -14.37
C THR A 227 5.37 15.86 -14.93
N GLY A 228 4.99 16.87 -14.16
CA GLY A 228 3.96 17.85 -14.49
C GLY A 228 3.73 18.80 -13.32
N ARG A 229 2.99 19.88 -13.54
CA ARG A 229 2.66 20.82 -12.46
C ARG A 229 1.90 20.12 -11.34
N ASN A 230 2.14 20.52 -10.08
CA ASN A 230 1.28 20.11 -8.97
C ASN A 230 -0.03 20.93 -8.94
N ALA A 231 -0.73 20.97 -10.07
CA ALA A 231 -1.96 21.72 -10.28
C ALA A 231 -2.78 21.09 -11.41
N ILE A 232 -4.09 21.35 -11.41
CA ILE A 232 -5.01 20.83 -12.43
C ILE A 232 -5.75 22.02 -13.04
N GLU A 233 -5.43 22.32 -14.30
CA GLU A 233 -5.96 23.51 -15.02
C GLU A 233 -7.48 23.58 -15.02
N ILE A 234 -8.15 22.45 -15.29
CA ILE A 234 -9.61 22.40 -15.30
C ILE A 234 -10.19 22.63 -13.89
N ALA A 235 -9.49 22.22 -12.82
CA ALA A 235 -9.93 22.48 -11.46
C ALA A 235 -9.84 23.98 -11.13
N GLU A 236 -8.72 24.62 -11.51
CA GLU A 236 -8.52 26.07 -11.36
C GLU A 236 -9.57 26.86 -12.15
N GLU A 237 -9.88 26.43 -13.37
CA GLU A 237 -10.91 27.06 -14.20
C GLU A 237 -12.30 26.93 -13.58
N LEU A 238 -12.70 25.74 -13.15
CA LEU A 238 -14.01 25.52 -12.53
C LEU A 238 -14.15 26.31 -11.21
N ARG A 239 -13.08 26.44 -10.42
CA ARG A 239 -13.06 27.30 -9.22
C ARG A 239 -13.26 28.77 -9.57
N ARG A 240 -12.61 29.28 -10.63
CA ARG A 240 -12.84 30.66 -11.11
C ARG A 240 -14.29 30.88 -11.56
N LEU A 241 -14.94 29.85 -12.10
CA LEU A 241 -16.35 29.85 -12.49
C LEU A 241 -17.31 29.64 -11.30
N GLN A 242 -16.79 29.53 -10.07
CA GLN A 242 -17.59 29.32 -8.84
C GLN A 242 -18.43 28.04 -8.87
N VAL A 243 -17.93 26.99 -9.54
CA VAL A 243 -18.53 25.65 -9.46
C VAL A 243 -18.30 25.07 -8.06
N ASP A 244 -19.31 24.38 -7.52
CA ASP A 244 -19.21 23.73 -6.21
C ASP A 244 -18.10 22.67 -6.18
N GLU A 245 -17.33 22.62 -5.08
CA GLU A 245 -16.15 21.75 -4.95
C GLU A 245 -16.48 20.26 -5.12
N ALA A 246 -17.69 19.80 -4.80
CA ALA A 246 -18.08 18.41 -5.06
C ALA A 246 -18.13 18.11 -6.57
N TRP A 247 -18.64 19.04 -7.37
CA TRP A 247 -18.64 18.92 -8.84
C TRP A 247 -17.23 19.04 -9.41
N ILE A 248 -16.41 19.96 -8.89
CA ILE A 248 -15.01 20.09 -9.30
C ILE A 248 -14.27 18.77 -9.06
N HIS A 249 -14.39 18.24 -7.84
CA HIS A 249 -13.75 16.98 -7.48
C HIS A 249 -14.19 15.85 -8.42
N GLU A 250 -15.49 15.69 -8.67
CA GLU A 250 -16.02 14.61 -9.50
C GLU A 250 -15.60 14.74 -10.97
N ILE A 251 -15.66 15.95 -11.55
CA ILE A 251 -15.23 16.21 -12.93
C ILE A 251 -13.74 15.88 -13.09
N VAL A 252 -12.92 16.37 -12.17
CA VAL A 252 -11.47 16.15 -12.17
C VAL A 252 -11.13 14.67 -11.98
N ARG A 253 -11.78 14.01 -11.01
CA ARG A 253 -11.62 12.57 -10.75
C ARG A 253 -11.92 11.75 -12.00
N ARG A 254 -13.04 12.00 -12.68
CA ARG A 254 -13.39 11.30 -13.93
C ARG A 254 -12.37 11.55 -15.04
N LYS A 255 -11.92 12.79 -15.22
CA LYS A 255 -10.90 13.14 -16.22
C LYS A 255 -9.61 12.37 -15.96
N ILE A 256 -9.11 12.38 -14.73
CA ILE A 256 -7.84 11.71 -14.37
C ILE A 256 -7.96 10.20 -14.56
N LEU A 257 -9.06 9.59 -14.11
CA LEU A 257 -9.29 8.15 -14.30
C LEU A 257 -9.33 7.76 -15.78
N PHE A 258 -9.95 8.60 -16.61
CA PHE A 258 -10.02 8.37 -18.05
C PHE A 258 -8.63 8.46 -18.70
N GLU A 259 -7.87 9.51 -18.38
CA GLU A 259 -6.51 9.69 -18.91
C GLU A 259 -5.54 8.62 -18.43
N GLN A 260 -5.64 8.21 -17.16
CA GLN A 260 -4.83 7.15 -16.58
C GLN A 260 -5.10 5.80 -17.25
N ASP A 261 -6.37 5.48 -17.53
CA ASP A 261 -6.75 4.25 -18.23
C ASP A 261 -6.28 4.25 -19.69
N ALA A 262 -6.51 5.35 -20.41
CA ALA A 262 -6.03 5.52 -21.78
C ALA A 262 -4.50 5.36 -21.85
N PHE A 263 -3.77 6.00 -20.93
CA PHE A 263 -2.32 5.85 -20.84
C PHE A 263 -1.92 4.41 -20.51
N THR A 264 -2.58 3.77 -19.54
CA THR A 264 -2.28 2.37 -19.15
C THR A 264 -2.48 1.43 -20.34
N LYS A 265 -3.60 1.50 -21.05
CA LYS A 265 -3.86 0.71 -22.26
C LYS A 265 -2.80 0.94 -23.35
N ARG A 266 -2.38 2.19 -23.55
CA ARG A 266 -1.31 2.53 -24.49
C ARG A 266 0.03 1.88 -24.09
N THR A 267 0.35 1.72 -22.81
CA THR A 267 1.60 1.02 -22.40
C THR A 267 1.64 -0.46 -22.77
N PHE A 268 0.49 -1.06 -23.09
CA PHE A 268 0.40 -2.42 -23.63
C PHE A 268 0.35 -2.44 -25.15
N ALA A 269 -0.43 -1.56 -25.77
CA ALA A 269 -0.59 -1.52 -27.22
C ALA A 269 0.64 -0.94 -27.95
N GLU A 270 1.29 0.06 -27.35
CA GLU A 270 2.41 0.81 -27.92
C GLU A 270 3.53 1.04 -26.87
N PRO A 271 4.13 -0.02 -26.29
CA PRO A 271 5.07 0.10 -25.17
C PRO A 271 6.28 0.99 -25.50
N GLU A 272 6.84 0.88 -26.71
CA GLU A 272 7.99 1.69 -27.13
C GLU A 272 7.63 3.17 -27.35
N GLY A 273 6.41 3.44 -27.84
CA GLY A 273 5.91 4.82 -27.98
C GLY A 273 5.70 5.47 -26.61
N ALA A 274 5.05 4.76 -25.68
CA ALA A 274 4.87 5.23 -24.31
C ALA A 274 6.21 5.44 -23.58
N LYS A 275 7.18 4.53 -23.78
CA LYS A 275 8.55 4.67 -23.27
C LYS A 275 9.20 5.95 -23.80
N LYS A 276 9.17 6.17 -25.11
CA LYS A 276 9.76 7.37 -25.74
C LYS A 276 9.19 8.66 -25.17
N ASP A 277 7.87 8.74 -24.97
CA ASP A 277 7.23 9.94 -24.43
C ASP A 277 7.64 10.22 -22.98
N LEU A 278 7.73 9.18 -22.14
CA LEU A 278 8.20 9.31 -20.76
C LEU A 278 9.66 9.81 -20.71
N LEU A 279 10.53 9.28 -21.56
CA LEU A 279 11.93 9.71 -21.64
C LEU A 279 12.05 11.13 -22.17
N ALA A 280 11.26 11.49 -23.19
CA ALA A 280 11.24 12.84 -23.75
C ALA A 280 10.81 13.89 -22.71
N ALA A 281 9.89 13.56 -21.81
CA ALA A 281 9.50 14.45 -20.72
C ALA A 281 10.65 14.72 -19.73
N VAL A 282 11.47 13.71 -19.43
CA VAL A 282 12.66 13.86 -18.58
C VAL A 282 13.75 14.65 -19.31
N GLU A 283 14.02 14.33 -20.58
CA GLU A 283 14.98 15.03 -21.44
C GLU A 283 14.63 16.52 -21.60
N ALA A 284 13.34 16.85 -21.74
CA ALA A 284 12.88 18.23 -21.85
C ALA A 284 13.31 19.09 -20.64
N VAL A 285 13.43 18.49 -19.46
CA VAL A 285 13.93 19.17 -18.27
C VAL A 285 15.45 19.15 -18.22
N LEU A 286 16.07 17.98 -18.29
CA LEU A 286 17.53 17.80 -18.09
C LEU A 286 18.38 18.37 -19.24
N GLY A 287 17.84 18.42 -20.46
CA GLY A 287 18.54 18.83 -21.67
C GLY A 287 19.06 17.63 -22.47
N LYS A 288 19.29 17.87 -23.78
CA LYS A 288 19.68 16.83 -24.75
C LYS A 288 21.07 16.22 -24.52
N ASP A 289 21.94 16.94 -23.83
CA ASP A 289 23.32 16.50 -23.55
C ASP A 289 23.40 15.62 -22.30
N PHE A 290 22.29 15.45 -21.55
CA PHE A 290 22.25 14.56 -20.41
C PHE A 290 22.14 13.10 -20.84
N ASP A 291 22.85 12.19 -20.17
CA ASP A 291 22.83 10.75 -20.47
C ASP A 291 21.53 10.08 -19.96
N ILE A 292 20.44 10.28 -20.69
CA ILE A 292 19.13 9.66 -20.43
C ILE A 292 19.17 8.15 -20.67
N ALA A 293 19.97 7.71 -21.65
CA ALA A 293 20.09 6.31 -22.02
C ALA A 293 20.58 5.45 -20.84
N THR A 294 21.62 5.90 -20.14
CA THR A 294 22.15 5.19 -18.97
C THR A 294 21.30 5.38 -17.72
N HIS A 295 20.80 6.59 -17.47
CA HIS A 295 20.25 6.93 -16.15
C HIS A 295 18.72 6.86 -16.04
N PHE A 296 17.98 6.88 -17.13
CA PHE A 296 16.52 6.97 -17.06
C PHE A 296 15.80 6.02 -18.01
N THR A 297 16.52 5.05 -18.61
CA THR A 297 15.94 4.07 -19.55
C THR A 297 15.83 2.68 -18.93
N PRO A 298 14.66 2.30 -18.36
CA PRO A 298 14.44 0.95 -17.87
C PRO A 298 14.47 -0.12 -18.96
N SER A 299 14.85 -1.34 -18.57
CA SER A 299 14.83 -2.55 -19.43
C SER A 299 13.46 -3.20 -19.55
N TYR A 300 12.47 -2.73 -18.78
CA TYR A 300 11.10 -3.23 -18.79
C TYR A 300 10.16 -2.23 -19.46
N ARG A 301 8.99 -2.70 -19.92
CA ARG A 301 7.94 -1.83 -20.47
C ARG A 301 7.35 -0.91 -19.40
N PRO A 302 6.88 0.30 -19.74
CA PRO A 302 6.12 1.13 -18.79
C PRO A 302 5.01 0.33 -18.10
N TRP A 303 4.77 0.62 -16.82
CA TRP A 303 3.80 -0.08 -15.96
C TRP A 303 4.05 -1.56 -15.61
N ARG A 304 5.14 -2.20 -16.06
CA ARG A 304 5.59 -3.48 -15.47
C ARG A 304 6.12 -3.28 -14.03
N GLN A 305 6.57 -2.06 -13.73
CA GLN A 305 6.76 -1.57 -12.37
C GLN A 305 6.07 -0.20 -12.25
N ARG A 306 5.86 0.27 -11.01
CA ARG A 306 5.18 1.55 -10.73
C ARG A 306 5.94 2.70 -11.40
N ILE A 307 5.21 3.60 -12.04
CA ILE A 307 5.74 4.86 -12.57
C ILE A 307 5.63 5.91 -11.47
N ALA A 308 6.75 6.54 -11.10
CA ALA A 308 6.77 7.57 -10.06
C ALA A 308 6.41 8.94 -10.65
N PHE A 309 5.49 9.66 -10.01
CA PHE A 309 5.19 11.05 -10.37
C PHE A 309 6.10 12.01 -9.60
N VAL A 310 6.71 12.96 -10.32
CA VAL A 310 7.62 13.98 -9.81
C VAL A 310 6.96 15.35 -10.03
N PRO A 311 6.25 15.90 -9.03
CA PRO A 311 5.59 17.20 -9.15
C PRO A 311 6.61 18.30 -9.44
N ASP A 312 6.24 19.19 -10.36
CA ASP A 312 7.02 20.37 -10.77
C ASP A 312 8.45 20.03 -11.23
N ALA A 313 8.70 18.79 -11.65
CA ALA A 313 10.00 18.26 -12.02
C ALA A 313 11.11 18.49 -10.96
N ASP A 314 10.76 18.56 -9.68
CA ASP A 314 11.66 18.96 -8.59
C ASP A 314 12.96 18.13 -8.54
N LEU A 315 12.87 16.80 -8.67
CA LEU A 315 14.03 15.91 -8.76
C LEU A 315 14.94 16.27 -9.95
N PHE A 316 14.36 16.48 -11.13
CA PHE A 316 15.13 16.74 -12.35
C PHE A 316 15.75 18.14 -12.31
N HIS A 317 15.09 19.12 -11.72
CA HIS A 317 15.69 20.43 -11.48
C HIS A 317 16.84 20.38 -10.48
N ALA A 318 16.75 19.56 -9.43
CA ALA A 318 17.88 19.32 -8.52
C ALA A 318 19.09 18.71 -9.23
N ILE A 319 18.86 17.76 -10.15
CA ILE A 319 19.92 17.14 -10.96
C ILE A 319 20.52 18.15 -11.94
N LYS A 320 19.68 18.85 -12.71
CA LYS A 320 20.13 19.86 -13.68
C LYS A 320 20.90 21.00 -13.02
N GLY A 321 20.48 21.41 -11.82
CA GLY A 321 21.15 22.44 -11.03
C GLY A 321 22.44 21.98 -10.35
N GLY A 322 22.84 20.70 -10.50
CA GLY A 322 24.07 20.15 -9.94
C GLY A 322 24.02 19.85 -8.43
N LYS A 323 22.86 20.04 -7.77
CA LYS A 323 22.68 19.74 -6.33
C LYS A 323 22.51 18.24 -6.07
N ALA A 324 22.05 17.52 -7.10
CA ALA A 324 21.97 16.08 -7.10
C ALA A 324 22.64 15.49 -8.35
N SER A 325 23.05 14.23 -8.26
CA SER A 325 23.51 13.44 -9.40
C SER A 325 22.87 12.06 -9.38
N VAL A 326 22.89 11.37 -10.52
CA VAL A 326 22.44 9.99 -10.65
C VAL A 326 23.61 9.13 -11.13
N VAL A 327 23.74 7.95 -10.54
CA VAL A 327 24.71 6.92 -10.93
C VAL A 327 23.93 5.63 -11.14
N THR A 328 24.01 5.06 -12.34
CA THR A 328 23.46 3.73 -12.64
C THR A 328 24.60 2.73 -12.61
N ASP A 329 24.69 1.93 -11.55
CA ASP A 329 25.73 0.92 -11.38
C ASP A 329 25.34 -0.08 -10.27
N GLU A 330 26.13 -1.13 -10.13
CA GLU A 330 26.03 -2.11 -9.05
C GLU A 330 27.06 -1.84 -7.95
N ILE A 331 26.66 -2.09 -6.71
CA ILE A 331 27.54 -2.03 -5.54
C ILE A 331 28.43 -3.28 -5.53
N GLU A 332 29.74 -3.08 -5.48
CA GLU A 332 30.72 -4.15 -5.25
C GLU A 332 30.89 -4.41 -3.74
N ARG A 333 31.19 -3.34 -2.98
CA ARG A 333 31.30 -3.37 -1.52
C ARG A 333 31.25 -1.96 -0.93
N PHE A 334 31.00 -1.87 0.37
CA PHE A 334 31.19 -0.63 1.12
C PHE A 334 32.68 -0.44 1.45
N THR A 335 33.08 0.83 1.56
CA THR A 335 34.42 1.23 2.02
C THR A 335 34.28 2.00 3.32
N GLU A 336 35.39 2.36 3.96
CA GLU A 336 35.34 3.17 5.18
C GLU A 336 34.71 4.55 4.95
N THR A 337 34.79 5.07 3.72
CA THR A 337 34.40 6.43 3.32
C THR A 337 33.23 6.49 2.35
N GLY A 338 32.69 5.35 1.91
CA GLY A 338 31.59 5.32 0.96
C GLY A 338 31.30 3.95 0.34
N ILE A 339 31.11 3.93 -0.97
CA ILE A 339 30.70 2.75 -1.74
C ILE A 339 31.59 2.59 -2.96
N LEU A 340 32.24 1.42 -3.10
CA LEU A 340 32.89 1.02 -4.35
C LEU A 340 31.86 0.34 -5.26
N LEU A 341 31.80 0.81 -6.50
CA LEU A 341 30.94 0.25 -7.54
C LEU A 341 31.68 -0.80 -8.38
N LYS A 342 30.94 -1.66 -9.07
CA LYS A 342 31.51 -2.68 -9.97
C LYS A 342 32.28 -2.10 -11.14
N SER A 343 31.96 -0.87 -11.55
CA SER A 343 32.76 -0.12 -12.54
C SER A 343 34.17 0.27 -12.04
N GLY A 344 34.44 0.13 -10.74
CA GLY A 344 35.68 0.59 -10.10
C GLY A 344 35.62 2.05 -9.62
N LYS A 345 34.53 2.78 -9.89
CA LYS A 345 34.30 4.12 -9.33
C LYS A 345 33.93 4.01 -7.84
N GLU A 346 34.54 4.86 -7.02
CA GLU A 346 34.16 5.02 -5.62
C GLU A 346 33.28 6.26 -5.44
N LEU A 347 32.20 6.12 -4.68
CA LEU A 347 31.31 7.20 -4.27
C LEU A 347 31.52 7.46 -2.78
N GLU A 348 32.09 8.62 -2.44
CA GLU A 348 32.27 9.03 -1.05
C GLU A 348 30.98 9.59 -0.45
N ALA A 349 30.70 9.28 0.81
CA ALA A 349 29.51 9.73 1.52
C ALA A 349 29.79 9.93 3.01
N ASP A 350 29.07 10.87 3.60
CA ASP A 350 28.99 11.01 5.05
C ASP A 350 27.72 10.30 5.59
N ILE A 351 26.69 10.22 4.75
CA ILE A 351 25.43 9.51 5.03
C ILE A 351 25.05 8.63 3.83
N ILE A 352 24.65 7.38 4.10
CA ILE A 352 24.08 6.46 3.12
C ILE A 352 22.62 6.16 3.51
N ILE A 353 21.70 6.41 2.59
CA ILE A 353 20.27 6.17 2.78
C ILE A 353 19.85 4.97 1.95
N THR A 354 19.35 3.92 2.62
CA THR A 354 18.89 2.68 1.99
C THR A 354 17.44 2.81 1.57
N ALA A 355 17.14 3.59 0.53
CA ALA A 355 15.81 3.70 -0.08
C ALA A 355 15.42 2.44 -0.89
N THR A 356 15.66 1.27 -0.31
CA THR A 356 15.60 -0.06 -0.95
C THR A 356 14.27 -0.78 -0.78
N GLY A 357 13.28 -0.09 -0.19
CA GLY A 357 11.89 -0.54 -0.10
C GLY A 357 11.58 -1.23 1.23
N PHE A 358 10.64 -2.16 1.20
CA PHE A 358 10.06 -2.77 2.41
C PHE A 358 9.95 -4.29 2.27
N HIS A 359 9.66 -4.94 3.40
CA HIS A 359 9.19 -6.32 3.42
C HIS A 359 7.67 -6.35 3.25
N LEU A 360 7.21 -7.10 2.25
CA LEU A 360 5.78 -7.32 2.03
C LEU A 360 5.23 -8.16 3.20
N SER A 361 4.24 -7.64 3.90
CA SER A 361 3.49 -8.32 4.96
C SER A 361 2.00 -8.30 4.60
N ALA A 362 1.62 -9.19 3.68
CA ALA A 362 0.27 -9.21 3.11
C ALA A 362 -0.83 -9.45 4.15
N ASN A 363 -0.53 -10.20 5.22
CA ASN A 363 -1.47 -10.59 6.27
C ASN A 363 -1.20 -9.88 7.61
N GLY A 364 -0.37 -8.83 7.63
CA GLY A 364 -0.11 -8.03 8.84
C GLY A 364 0.75 -8.71 9.91
N GLY A 365 1.35 -9.87 9.63
CA GLY A 365 2.10 -10.65 10.62
C GLY A 365 1.23 -11.35 11.66
N ILE A 366 -0.08 -11.48 11.39
CA ILE A 366 -1.04 -12.17 12.25
C ILE A 366 -0.96 -13.68 12.00
N GLU A 367 -0.97 -14.46 13.08
CA GLU A 367 -1.12 -15.91 12.99
C GLU A 367 -2.58 -16.29 12.77
N PHE A 368 -2.88 -17.07 11.72
CA PHE A 368 -4.24 -17.46 11.39
C PHE A 368 -4.46 -18.95 11.62
N ALA A 369 -5.66 -19.31 12.08
CA ALA A 369 -6.10 -20.69 12.21
C ALA A 369 -7.59 -20.88 11.89
N ILE A 370 -7.96 -22.11 11.54
CA ILE A 370 -9.35 -22.57 11.38
C ILE A 370 -9.48 -23.89 12.15
N ASP A 371 -10.37 -23.95 13.13
CA ASP A 371 -10.59 -25.10 14.02
C ASP A 371 -9.28 -25.69 14.58
N GLY A 372 -8.43 -24.82 15.16
CA GLY A 372 -7.13 -25.17 15.73
C GLY A 372 -6.02 -25.53 14.71
N LYS A 373 -6.27 -25.47 13.40
CA LYS A 373 -5.26 -25.76 12.36
C LYS A 373 -4.70 -24.46 11.76
N PRO A 374 -3.37 -24.32 11.65
CA PRO A 374 -2.77 -23.15 10.98
C PRO A 374 -3.29 -22.96 9.56
N LEU A 375 -3.63 -21.71 9.22
CA LEU A 375 -4.04 -21.29 7.88
C LEU A 375 -2.86 -20.62 7.16
N ASP A 376 -2.41 -21.24 6.06
CA ASP A 376 -1.46 -20.61 5.14
C ASP A 376 -2.20 -20.12 3.89
N PHE A 377 -2.21 -18.80 3.70
CA PHE A 377 -2.93 -18.17 2.60
C PHE A 377 -2.38 -18.56 1.22
N LYS A 378 -1.12 -18.99 1.11
CA LYS A 378 -0.53 -19.44 -0.17
C LYS A 378 -1.22 -20.68 -0.76
N ASP A 379 -1.93 -21.43 0.09
CA ASP A 379 -2.65 -22.64 -0.30
C ASP A 379 -4.11 -22.34 -0.70
N THR A 380 -4.54 -21.07 -0.58
CA THR A 380 -5.86 -20.62 -1.00
C THR A 380 -5.85 -20.02 -2.41
N VAL A 381 -7.04 -19.90 -3.01
CA VAL A 381 -7.27 -19.09 -4.21
C VAL A 381 -8.09 -17.87 -3.83
N THR A 382 -7.72 -16.69 -4.33
CA THR A 382 -8.51 -15.49 -4.05
C THR A 382 -9.76 -15.41 -4.91
N TYR A 383 -10.92 -15.14 -4.32
CA TYR A 383 -12.06 -14.59 -5.05
C TYR A 383 -11.87 -13.08 -5.20
N ARG A 384 -11.70 -12.64 -6.45
CA ARG A 384 -11.47 -11.25 -6.86
C ARG A 384 -10.39 -10.54 -6.04
N GLY A 385 -9.36 -11.25 -5.57
CA GLY A 385 -8.32 -10.66 -4.72
C GLY A 385 -8.83 -10.03 -3.41
N MET A 386 -10.00 -10.43 -2.89
CA MET A 386 -10.60 -9.84 -1.67
C MET A 386 -11.16 -10.86 -0.69
N MET A 387 -11.39 -12.11 -1.07
CA MET A 387 -11.71 -13.20 -0.15
C MET A 387 -10.92 -14.46 -0.54
N PHE A 388 -10.88 -15.49 0.31
CA PHE A 388 -10.06 -16.68 0.08
C PHE A 388 -10.88 -17.96 0.15
N THR A 389 -10.62 -18.88 -0.77
CA THR A 389 -11.29 -20.19 -0.76
C THR A 389 -11.07 -20.91 0.56
N GLY A 390 -12.15 -21.39 1.18
CA GLY A 390 -12.09 -22.13 2.45
C GLY A 390 -11.88 -21.26 3.70
N VAL A 391 -11.83 -19.93 3.57
CA VAL A 391 -11.71 -18.99 4.70
C VAL A 391 -13.05 -18.28 4.92
N PRO A 392 -13.74 -18.54 6.05
CA PRO A 392 -15.07 -17.96 6.28
C PRO A 392 -15.03 -16.51 6.76
N ASN A 393 -16.04 -15.73 6.38
CA ASN A 393 -16.35 -14.40 6.93
C ASN A 393 -15.13 -13.44 7.01
N LEU A 394 -14.22 -13.52 6.03
CA LEU A 394 -13.03 -12.69 5.99
C LEU A 394 -12.92 -11.99 4.64
N VAL A 395 -12.73 -10.68 4.68
CA VAL A 395 -12.44 -9.85 3.50
C VAL A 395 -11.11 -9.15 3.68
N TRP A 396 -10.29 -9.19 2.63
CA TRP A 396 -8.96 -8.61 2.56
C TRP A 396 -8.93 -7.45 1.59
N VAL A 397 -8.49 -6.29 2.07
CA VAL A 397 -8.40 -5.08 1.26
C VAL A 397 -7.00 -4.94 0.69
N PHE A 398 -6.92 -5.13 -0.63
CA PHE A 398 -5.76 -4.80 -1.42
C PHE A 398 -6.17 -3.87 -2.57
N GLY A 399 -5.55 -2.70 -2.69
CA GLY A 399 -5.86 -1.70 -3.73
C GLY A 399 -5.17 -1.97 -5.07
N TYR A 400 -5.29 -1.05 -6.01
CA TYR A 400 -4.64 -1.18 -7.32
C TYR A 400 -3.14 -0.84 -7.28
N PHE A 401 -2.38 -1.44 -8.20
CA PHE A 401 -0.98 -1.07 -8.47
C PHE A 401 -0.84 0.08 -9.46
N ARG A 402 -1.83 0.28 -10.33
CA ARG A 402 -1.79 1.28 -11.42
C ARG A 402 -2.75 2.44 -11.24
N ALA A 403 -3.86 2.21 -10.55
CA ALA A 403 -4.78 3.25 -10.12
C ALA A 403 -4.61 3.53 -8.62
N SER A 404 -5.34 4.53 -8.11
CA SER A 404 -5.29 4.90 -6.70
C SER A 404 -5.91 3.82 -5.81
N TRP A 405 -5.28 3.58 -4.66
CA TRP A 405 -5.62 2.52 -3.72
C TRP A 405 -7.10 2.55 -3.28
N THR A 406 -7.58 3.75 -2.92
CA THR A 406 -8.91 3.97 -2.34
C THR A 406 -10.06 3.73 -3.30
N LEU A 407 -9.84 3.84 -4.61
CA LEU A 407 -10.85 3.48 -5.62
C LEU A 407 -11.38 2.07 -5.38
N ARG A 408 -10.48 1.14 -5.07
CA ARG A 408 -10.85 -0.25 -4.81
C ARG A 408 -11.38 -0.47 -3.40
N VAL A 409 -10.87 0.30 -2.43
CA VAL A 409 -11.39 0.27 -1.05
C VAL A 409 -12.90 0.54 -1.06
N ASP A 410 -13.35 1.59 -1.78
CA ASP A 410 -14.76 1.94 -1.86
C ASP A 410 -15.59 0.81 -2.50
N LEU A 411 -15.09 0.19 -3.59
CA LEU A 411 -15.77 -0.93 -4.26
C LEU A 411 -15.88 -2.17 -3.36
N VAL A 412 -14.78 -2.53 -2.68
CA VAL A 412 -14.78 -3.63 -1.72
C VAL A 412 -15.73 -3.33 -0.56
N ALA A 413 -15.75 -2.09 -0.06
CA ALA A 413 -16.63 -1.71 1.03
C ALA A 413 -18.13 -1.79 0.66
N ASP A 414 -18.50 -1.33 -0.54
CA ASP A 414 -19.85 -1.49 -1.07
C ASP A 414 -20.23 -2.99 -1.19
N PHE A 415 -19.30 -3.85 -1.60
CA PHE A 415 -19.49 -5.30 -1.65
C PHE A 415 -19.69 -5.91 -0.25
N VAL A 416 -18.84 -5.57 0.73
CA VAL A 416 -18.96 -6.08 2.11
C VAL A 416 -20.30 -5.67 2.71
N CYS A 417 -20.70 -4.41 2.59
CA CYS A 417 -21.98 -3.94 3.11
C CYS A 417 -23.18 -4.65 2.46
N ARG A 418 -23.13 -4.94 1.15
CA ARG A 418 -24.14 -5.76 0.47
C ARG A 418 -24.16 -7.21 0.98
N MET A 419 -22.99 -7.80 1.19
CA MET A 419 -22.85 -9.16 1.72
C MET A 419 -23.40 -9.28 3.13
N LEU A 420 -23.05 -8.37 4.04
CA LEU A 420 -23.56 -8.35 5.42
C LEU A 420 -25.10 -8.21 5.45
N LYS A 421 -25.66 -7.34 4.60
CA LYS A 421 -27.12 -7.22 4.45
C LYS A 421 -27.75 -8.51 3.93
N HIS A 422 -27.13 -9.14 2.94
CA HIS A 422 -27.61 -10.41 2.39
C HIS A 422 -27.64 -11.50 3.46
N MET A 423 -26.53 -11.67 4.20
CA MET A 423 -26.44 -12.63 5.31
C MET A 423 -27.51 -12.37 6.38
N LYS A 424 -27.73 -11.11 6.74
CA LYS A 424 -28.79 -10.73 7.69
C LYS A 424 -30.19 -11.10 7.19
N VAL A 425 -30.46 -10.91 5.90
CA VAL A 425 -31.77 -11.25 5.28
C VAL A 425 -31.98 -12.76 5.18
N THR A 426 -30.92 -13.51 4.88
CA THR A 426 -31.00 -14.98 4.73
C THR A 426 -30.86 -15.73 6.06
N GLY A 427 -30.48 -15.03 7.13
CA GLY A 427 -30.17 -15.64 8.42
C GLY A 427 -28.85 -16.42 8.41
N ALA A 428 -27.99 -16.21 7.41
CA ALA A 428 -26.70 -16.86 7.33
C ALA A 428 -25.73 -16.28 8.37
N SER A 429 -25.05 -17.15 9.08
CA SER A 429 -24.00 -16.79 10.04
C SER A 429 -22.60 -16.96 9.44
N LYS A 430 -22.50 -17.71 8.33
CA LYS A 430 -21.26 -18.00 7.61
C LYS A 430 -21.42 -17.75 6.12
N VAL A 431 -20.38 -17.22 5.50
CA VAL A 431 -20.14 -17.21 4.06
C VAL A 431 -18.68 -17.60 3.79
N THR A 432 -18.47 -18.55 2.90
CA THR A 432 -17.13 -19.02 2.54
C THR A 432 -17.02 -19.11 1.03
N PRO A 433 -16.04 -18.43 0.41
CA PRO A 433 -15.74 -18.64 -0.99
C PRO A 433 -15.31 -20.09 -1.25
N ALA A 434 -15.79 -20.68 -2.34
CA ALA A 434 -15.38 -22.00 -2.80
C ALA A 434 -15.26 -21.99 -4.33
N LEU A 435 -14.35 -22.79 -4.88
CA LEU A 435 -14.29 -22.99 -6.33
C LEU A 435 -15.63 -23.57 -6.81
N ARG A 436 -16.16 -23.00 -7.90
CA ARG A 436 -17.34 -23.57 -8.56
C ARG A 436 -16.99 -24.95 -9.12
N PRO A 437 -17.96 -25.86 -9.32
CA PRO A 437 -17.71 -27.17 -9.93
C PRO A 437 -16.89 -27.11 -11.24
N GLU A 438 -17.20 -26.13 -12.08
CA GLU A 438 -16.54 -25.87 -13.36
C GLU A 438 -15.14 -25.24 -13.25
N ASP A 439 -14.75 -24.78 -12.06
CA ASP A 439 -13.47 -24.10 -11.81
C ASP A 439 -12.43 -25.02 -11.14
N HIS A 440 -12.81 -26.22 -10.68
CA HIS A 440 -11.89 -27.11 -9.95
C HIS A 440 -10.63 -27.51 -10.73
N ASN A 441 -10.70 -27.56 -12.05
CA ASN A 441 -9.60 -27.96 -12.92
C ASN A 441 -8.87 -26.77 -13.55
N MET A 442 -9.18 -25.53 -13.13
CA MET A 442 -8.50 -24.35 -13.66
C MET A 442 -7.02 -24.34 -13.27
N PRO A 443 -6.12 -23.82 -14.13
CA PRO A 443 -4.73 -23.64 -13.76
C PRO A 443 -4.60 -22.66 -12.58
N LEU A 444 -3.80 -23.04 -11.58
CA LEU A 444 -3.45 -22.16 -10.48
C LEU A 444 -2.15 -21.43 -10.80
N LEU A 445 -2.19 -20.11 -10.71
CA LEU A 445 -1.10 -19.22 -11.07
C LEU A 445 -0.65 -18.39 -9.86
N PRO A 446 0.57 -17.80 -9.89
CA PRO A 446 0.97 -16.80 -8.91
C PRO A 446 -0.05 -15.66 -8.81
N TRP A 447 -0.22 -15.11 -7.60
CA TRP A 447 -1.22 -14.09 -7.29
C TRP A 447 -1.30 -12.93 -8.29
N ILE A 448 -0.12 -12.53 -8.79
CA ILE A 448 0.05 -11.54 -9.84
C ILE A 448 0.97 -12.12 -10.90
N ASP A 449 0.64 -11.86 -12.16
CA ASP A 449 1.47 -12.20 -13.30
C ASP A 449 2.75 -11.32 -13.33
N PRO A 450 3.96 -11.91 -13.22
CA PRO A 450 5.22 -11.15 -13.26
C PRO A 450 5.47 -10.44 -14.60
N GLU A 451 4.90 -10.90 -15.71
CA GLU A 451 4.97 -10.17 -16.98
C GLU A 451 4.07 -8.92 -16.95
N ASN A 452 3.04 -8.96 -16.11
CA ASN A 452 2.16 -7.83 -15.86
C ASN A 452 2.77 -6.84 -14.87
N PHE A 453 3.20 -7.28 -13.68
CA PHE A 453 3.73 -6.41 -12.62
C PHE A 453 4.74 -7.15 -11.72
N ASN A 454 5.98 -6.68 -11.62
CA ASN A 454 7.07 -7.42 -10.95
C ASN A 454 8.07 -6.58 -10.13
N PRO A 455 7.65 -5.61 -9.31
CA PRO A 455 8.59 -4.89 -8.45
C PRO A 455 9.27 -5.86 -7.47
N GLY A 456 10.54 -5.58 -7.15
CA GLY A 456 11.37 -6.49 -6.36
C GLY A 456 10.78 -6.85 -4.99
N TYR A 457 10.09 -5.91 -4.31
CA TYR A 457 9.45 -6.19 -3.01
C TYR A 457 8.35 -7.26 -3.11
N MET A 458 7.63 -7.31 -4.23
CA MET A 458 6.58 -8.29 -4.45
C MET A 458 7.17 -9.64 -4.83
N MET A 459 8.16 -9.65 -5.72
CA MET A 459 8.80 -10.89 -6.16
C MET A 459 9.47 -11.66 -5.01
N ARG A 460 10.03 -10.95 -4.02
CA ARG A 460 10.58 -11.58 -2.81
C ARG A 460 9.53 -12.34 -1.99
N GLY A 461 8.28 -11.86 -1.96
CA GLY A 461 7.19 -12.42 -1.15
C GLY A 461 6.14 -13.20 -1.94
N MET A 462 6.25 -13.30 -3.27
CA MET A 462 5.19 -13.86 -4.13
C MET A 462 4.78 -15.29 -3.74
N HIS A 463 5.73 -16.11 -3.28
CA HIS A 463 5.50 -17.50 -2.87
C HIS A 463 4.72 -17.63 -1.55
N LEU A 464 4.54 -16.53 -0.81
CA LEU A 464 3.75 -16.45 0.43
C LEU A 464 2.33 -15.91 0.16
N LEU A 465 2.06 -15.44 -1.05
CA LEU A 465 0.75 -14.90 -1.44
C LEU A 465 -0.18 -16.02 -1.90
N PRO A 466 -1.50 -15.83 -1.77
CA PRO A 466 -2.49 -16.74 -2.33
C PRO A 466 -2.34 -16.94 -3.84
N LYS A 467 -2.93 -18.02 -4.35
CA LYS A 467 -2.97 -18.30 -5.78
C LYS A 467 -4.12 -17.54 -6.46
N ARG A 468 -4.05 -17.45 -7.78
CA ARG A 468 -5.14 -16.98 -8.65
C ARG A 468 -5.54 -18.06 -9.65
N GLY A 469 -6.77 -17.99 -10.13
CA GLY A 469 -7.23 -18.75 -11.30
C GLY A 469 -7.01 -17.99 -12.61
N ASP A 470 -7.42 -18.58 -13.72
CA ASP A 470 -7.37 -17.96 -15.06
C ASP A 470 -8.64 -17.17 -15.44
N LYS A 471 -9.72 -17.27 -14.64
CA LYS A 471 -10.96 -16.50 -14.82
C LYS A 471 -10.97 -15.20 -13.99
N PRO A 472 -11.68 -14.14 -14.44
CA PRO A 472 -11.72 -12.85 -13.75
C PRO A 472 -12.13 -12.91 -12.27
N GLU A 473 -13.07 -13.79 -11.91
CA GLU A 473 -13.56 -13.96 -10.54
C GLU A 473 -12.50 -14.52 -9.59
N TRP A 474 -11.46 -15.15 -10.12
CA TRP A 474 -10.36 -15.73 -9.35
C TRP A 474 -9.08 -14.90 -9.42
N GLN A 475 -9.17 -13.65 -9.88
CA GLN A 475 -8.03 -12.75 -10.08
C GLN A 475 -8.21 -11.41 -9.35
N HIS A 476 -7.10 -10.87 -8.86
CA HIS A 476 -7.04 -9.46 -8.45
C HIS A 476 -6.88 -8.57 -9.70
N ASN A 477 -8.01 -8.25 -10.36
CA ASN A 477 -7.98 -7.41 -11.54
C ASN A 477 -7.44 -6.01 -11.20
N GLN A 478 -6.57 -5.48 -12.06
CA GLN A 478 -5.97 -4.15 -11.91
C GLN A 478 -6.77 -3.06 -12.65
N ASP A 479 -7.93 -3.43 -13.20
CA ASP A 479 -8.78 -2.58 -14.02
C ASP A 479 -9.97 -2.03 -13.20
N TYR A 480 -9.85 -0.77 -12.78
CA TYR A 480 -10.92 -0.04 -12.12
C TYR A 480 -12.17 0.11 -12.99
N TRP A 481 -12.01 0.29 -14.31
CA TRP A 481 -13.14 0.53 -15.22
C TRP A 481 -14.00 -0.71 -15.40
N ALA A 482 -13.38 -1.90 -15.34
CA ALA A 482 -14.10 -3.16 -15.25
C ALA A 482 -14.71 -3.35 -13.86
N GLU A 483 -13.92 -3.25 -12.79
CA GLU A 483 -14.37 -3.56 -11.43
C GLU A 483 -15.49 -2.62 -10.93
N LYS A 484 -15.53 -1.35 -11.35
CA LYS A 484 -16.60 -0.41 -10.96
C LYS A 484 -17.99 -0.84 -11.42
N ASP A 485 -18.08 -1.66 -12.47
CA ASP A 485 -19.34 -2.20 -13.00
C ASP A 485 -19.54 -3.65 -12.56
N GLU A 486 -18.47 -4.45 -12.51
CA GLU A 486 -18.52 -5.85 -12.10
C GLU A 486 -18.85 -6.04 -10.61
N PHE A 487 -18.27 -5.25 -9.70
CA PHE A 487 -18.49 -5.42 -8.26
C PHE A 487 -19.96 -5.18 -7.87
N PRO A 488 -20.62 -4.09 -8.32
CA PRO A 488 -22.05 -3.93 -8.15
C PRO A 488 -22.88 -5.08 -8.73
N ALA A 489 -22.40 -5.73 -9.80
CA ALA A 489 -23.10 -6.83 -10.46
C ALA A 489 -22.84 -8.22 -9.85
N ILE A 490 -21.95 -8.36 -8.85
CA ILE A 490 -21.70 -9.67 -8.21
C ILE A 490 -23.01 -10.23 -7.64
N ASP A 491 -23.36 -11.43 -8.10
CA ASP A 491 -24.49 -12.20 -7.57
C ASP A 491 -24.07 -12.88 -6.27
N LEU A 492 -24.61 -12.42 -5.15
CA LEU A 492 -24.35 -13.00 -3.83
C LEU A 492 -24.95 -14.40 -3.67
N LYS A 493 -25.76 -14.90 -4.62
CA LYS A 493 -26.27 -16.28 -4.66
C LYS A 493 -25.45 -17.21 -5.56
N ASP A 494 -24.37 -16.70 -6.16
CA ASP A 494 -23.47 -17.49 -6.99
C ASP A 494 -22.91 -18.68 -6.20
N LYS A 495 -22.68 -19.80 -6.89
CA LYS A 495 -22.15 -21.04 -6.29
C LYS A 495 -20.76 -20.88 -5.67
N ALA A 496 -20.05 -19.80 -6.01
CA ALA A 496 -18.80 -19.43 -5.37
C ALA A 496 -19.00 -19.05 -3.90
N PHE A 497 -20.20 -18.66 -3.45
CA PHE A 497 -20.48 -18.31 -2.06
C PHE A 497 -21.27 -19.42 -1.35
N VAL A 498 -20.61 -20.12 -0.43
CA VAL A 498 -21.24 -21.15 0.40
C VAL A 498 -21.69 -20.52 1.71
N TYR A 499 -23.00 -20.40 1.89
CA TYR A 499 -23.61 -19.88 3.13
C TYR A 499 -23.94 -21.00 4.12
N GLY A 500 -23.89 -20.68 5.41
CA GLY A 500 -24.23 -21.59 6.51
C GLY A 500 -24.63 -20.91 7.80
#